data_AF-A0A7H0G1B9-F1
#
_entry.id   AF-A0A7H0G1B9-F1
#
_cell.length_a   1.000
_cell.length_b   1.000
_cell.length_c   1.000
_cell.angle_alpha   90.00
_cell.angle_beta   90.00
_cell.angle_gamma   90.00
#
_symmetry.space_group_name_H-M   'P 1'
#
loop_
_entity.id
_entity.type
_entity.pdbx_description
1 polymer ?
#
loop_
_entity_poly.entity_id
_entity_poly.type
_entity_poly.pdbx_seq_one_letter_code
_entity_poly.pdbx_strand_id
1 'polypeptide(L)'
;MAHDLPWTPEQHEWLLALGHDVLMPAAPQVGIAPEPLPVAVEAKAAPRSRDAAVPAPGSPALLRALARAAGRNEADAEFLQRLPDLATLRGNPAARRALWPSLRALRTRTSR
;
A
#
# COMPACT_ATOMS: atom_id res chain seq x y z
N MET A 1 -27.85 21.97 8.97
CA MET A 1 -27.10 21.39 10.10
C MET A 1 -25.98 20.57 9.48
N ALA A 2 -24.73 21.02 9.59
CA ALA A 2 -23.61 20.54 8.78
C ALA A 2 -23.27 19.06 9.06
N HIS A 3 -23.13 18.25 8.02
CA HIS A 3 -22.52 16.92 8.08
C HIS A 3 -21.25 16.97 7.22
N ASP A 4 -20.29 17.81 7.62
CA ASP A 4 -19.03 18.03 6.90
C ASP A 4 -17.87 17.28 7.59
N LEU A 5 -18.20 16.20 8.30
CA LEU A 5 -17.21 15.28 8.85
C LEU A 5 -17.28 14.02 8.01
N PRO A 6 -16.14 13.50 7.54
CA PRO A 6 -16.12 12.32 6.68
C PRO A 6 -16.73 11.09 7.37
N TRP A 7 -16.79 11.07 8.72
CA TRP A 7 -17.25 9.94 9.53
C TRP A 7 -18.33 10.32 10.55
N THR A 8 -19.19 9.34 10.86
CA THR A 8 -20.22 9.47 11.91
C THR A 8 -19.63 9.21 13.31
N PRO A 9 -20.24 9.73 14.38
CA PRO A 9 -19.77 9.49 15.75
C PRO A 9 -19.74 8.00 16.14
N GLU A 10 -20.72 7.22 15.69
CA GLU A 10 -20.81 5.78 15.95
C GLU A 10 -19.64 5.00 15.31
N GLN A 11 -19.24 5.40 14.10
CA GLN A 11 -18.09 4.81 13.40
C GLN A 11 -16.79 5.10 14.15
N HIS A 12 -16.66 6.28 14.75
CA HIS A 12 -15.49 6.64 15.54
C HIS A 12 -15.39 5.78 16.80
N GLU A 13 -16.52 5.54 17.47
CA GLU A 13 -16.58 4.75 18.70
C GLU A 13 -16.19 3.28 18.46
N TRP A 14 -16.68 2.68 17.37
CA TRP A 14 -16.29 1.32 17.00
C TRP A 14 -14.80 1.18 16.67
N LEU A 15 -14.21 2.19 16.04
CA LEU A 15 -12.79 2.16 15.70
C LEU A 15 -11.90 2.30 16.93
N LEU A 16 -12.29 3.12 17.90
CA LEU A 16 -11.62 3.21 19.19
C LEU A 16 -11.73 1.90 19.97
N ALA A 17 -12.92 1.27 19.99
CA ALA A 17 -13.13 -0.02 20.64
C ALA A 17 -12.28 -1.15 20.02
N LEU A 18 -11.98 -1.07 18.72
CA LEU A 18 -11.09 -1.99 18.01
C LEU A 18 -9.59 -1.64 18.14
N GLY A 19 -9.26 -0.57 18.86
CA GLY A 19 -7.87 -0.14 19.12
C GLY A 19 -7.23 0.63 17.97
N HIS A 20 -8.02 1.20 17.07
CA HIS A 20 -7.52 2.05 16.00
C HIS A 20 -7.41 3.50 16.47
N ASP A 21 -6.21 4.06 16.38
CA ASP A 21 -5.97 5.49 16.58
C ASP A 21 -6.38 6.26 15.31
N VAL A 22 -7.47 7.03 15.40
CA VAL A 22 -8.04 7.76 14.27
C VAL A 22 -7.34 9.11 14.12
N LEU A 23 -6.26 9.11 13.33
CA LEU A 23 -5.56 10.34 12.96
C LEU A 23 -6.40 11.13 11.94
N MET A 24 -7.06 12.20 12.40
CA MET A 24 -7.71 13.16 11.51
C MET A 24 -6.68 14.07 10.86
N PRO A 25 -6.71 14.25 9.52
CA PRO A 25 -5.86 15.23 8.88
C PRO A 25 -6.28 16.62 9.40
N ALA A 26 -5.39 17.30 10.10
CA ALA A 26 -5.60 18.69 10.47
C ALA A 26 -5.86 19.48 9.18
N ALA A 27 -6.97 20.23 9.14
CA ALA A 27 -7.25 21.11 8.03
C ALA A 27 -6.05 22.05 7.83
N PRO A 28 -5.59 22.28 6.59
CA PRO A 28 -4.52 23.23 6.34
C PRO A 28 -5.01 24.60 6.80
N GLN A 29 -4.38 25.13 7.85
CA GLN A 29 -4.71 26.44 8.38
C GLN A 29 -4.23 27.48 7.36
N VAL A 30 -5.13 27.94 6.49
CA VAL A 30 -4.85 28.99 5.51
C VAL A 30 -4.70 30.31 6.28
N GLY A 31 -3.45 30.70 6.53
CA GLY A 31 -3.04 32.01 7.03
C GLY A 31 -2.12 32.72 6.02
N ILE A 32 -2.72 33.56 5.17
CA ILE A 32 -2.25 34.80 4.53
C ILE A 32 -0.72 35.01 4.31
N ALA A 33 -0.26 34.78 3.04
CA ALA A 33 0.61 35.59 2.11
C ALA A 33 1.94 36.28 2.56
N PRO A 34 2.95 36.54 1.67
CA PRO A 34 2.87 36.65 0.20
C PRO A 34 3.89 35.82 -0.65
N GLU A 35 3.59 35.79 -1.95
CA GLU A 35 4.21 35.08 -3.10
C GLU A 35 5.67 35.48 -3.43
N PRO A 36 6.46 34.60 -4.09
CA PRO A 36 6.52 34.68 -5.56
C PRO A 36 6.59 33.33 -6.33
N LEU A 37 5.74 33.19 -7.36
CA LEU A 37 5.89 32.61 -8.72
C LEU A 37 6.55 31.22 -8.98
N PRO A 38 6.18 30.54 -10.09
CA PRO A 38 5.89 29.10 -10.11
C PRO A 38 7.02 28.23 -10.67
N VAL A 39 7.30 27.11 -10.00
CA VAL A 39 7.99 25.97 -10.62
C VAL A 39 6.95 24.88 -10.88
N ALA A 40 6.58 24.74 -12.14
CA ALA A 40 5.86 23.58 -12.63
C ALA A 40 6.74 22.34 -12.43
N VAL A 41 6.41 21.51 -11.45
CA VAL A 41 6.69 20.08 -11.52
C VAL A 41 5.34 19.40 -11.58
N GLU A 42 4.99 19.01 -12.80
CA GLU A 42 3.95 18.03 -13.10
C GLU A 42 4.34 16.70 -12.46
N ALA A 43 4.13 16.58 -11.15
CA ALA A 43 4.13 15.29 -10.48
C ALA A 43 2.73 14.71 -10.67
N LYS A 44 2.58 13.95 -11.75
CA LYS A 44 1.46 13.04 -12.01
C LYS A 44 1.29 12.10 -10.81
N ALA A 45 0.58 12.58 -9.79
CA ALA A 45 0.24 11.82 -8.61
C ALA A 45 -1.08 11.09 -8.87
N ALA A 46 -0.99 9.85 -9.32
CA ALA A 46 -2.10 8.90 -9.27
C ALA A 46 -1.59 7.47 -9.10
N PRO A 47 -2.23 6.60 -8.30
CA PRO A 47 -3.16 6.86 -7.20
C PRO A 47 -2.60 6.39 -5.85
N ARG A 48 -3.19 6.91 -4.77
CA ARG A 48 -3.05 6.40 -3.41
C ARG A 48 -3.46 4.91 -3.39
N SER A 49 -2.51 3.99 -3.37
CA SER A 49 -2.78 2.62 -2.88
C SER A 49 -2.79 2.65 -1.35
N ARG A 50 -3.84 3.23 -0.77
CA ARG A 50 -4.20 3.05 0.65
C ARG A 50 -5.41 2.14 0.75
N ASP A 51 -5.35 1.03 0.02
CA ASP A 51 -6.01 -0.20 0.43
C ASP A 51 -4.88 -1.18 0.71
N ALA A 52 -4.53 -1.28 1.98
CA ALA A 52 -4.02 -2.53 2.50
C ALA A 52 -5.19 -3.53 2.45
N ALA A 53 -5.61 -3.90 1.23
CA ALA A 53 -6.51 -5.00 1.03
C ALA A 53 -5.79 -6.21 1.62
N VAL A 54 -6.21 -6.62 2.81
CA VAL A 54 -5.81 -7.90 3.38
C VAL A 54 -6.18 -8.92 2.32
N PRO A 55 -5.19 -9.55 1.63
CA PRO A 55 -5.53 -10.47 0.57
C PRO A 55 -6.37 -11.59 1.19
N ALA A 56 -7.58 -11.78 0.67
CA ALA A 56 -8.51 -12.78 1.12
C ALA A 56 -7.83 -14.16 1.17
N PRO A 57 -8.24 -15.03 2.11
CA PRO A 57 -7.54 -16.27 2.38
C PRO A 57 -7.70 -17.29 1.24
N GLY A 58 -6.79 -17.26 0.27
CA GLY A 58 -6.70 -18.23 -0.83
C GLY A 58 -6.42 -17.65 -2.22
N SER A 59 -6.22 -16.33 -2.36
CA SER A 59 -6.35 -15.70 -3.67
C SER A 59 -5.04 -15.58 -4.48
N PRO A 60 -5.11 -15.64 -5.83
CA PRO A 60 -4.02 -15.22 -6.74
C PRO A 60 -3.49 -13.80 -6.48
N ALA A 61 -4.16 -13.02 -5.63
CA ALA A 61 -3.73 -11.71 -5.17
C ALA A 61 -2.35 -11.69 -4.49
N LEU A 62 -2.00 -12.70 -3.68
CA LEU A 62 -0.67 -12.74 -3.04
C LEU A 62 0.42 -12.96 -4.08
N LEU A 63 0.22 -13.95 -4.97
CA LEU A 63 1.15 -14.22 -6.06
C LEU A 63 1.32 -12.98 -6.95
N ARG A 64 0.22 -12.33 -7.33
CA ARG A 64 0.21 -11.09 -8.11
C ARG A 64 0.97 -9.97 -7.42
N ALA A 65 0.81 -9.82 -6.11
CA ALA A 65 1.54 -8.81 -5.33
C ALA A 65 3.04 -9.08 -5.30
N LEU A 66 3.44 -10.35 -5.12
CA LEU A 66 4.85 -10.77 -5.13
C LEU A 66 5.48 -10.63 -6.53
N ALA A 67 4.77 -11.01 -7.59
CA ALA A 67 5.21 -10.85 -8.97
C ALA A 67 5.40 -9.36 -9.32
N ARG A 68 4.42 -8.51 -8.97
CA ARG A 68 4.55 -7.05 -9.15
C ARG A 68 5.74 -6.48 -8.36
N ALA A 69 5.95 -6.94 -7.12
CA ALA A 69 7.10 -6.52 -6.31
C ALA A 69 8.45 -6.91 -6.94
N ALA A 70 8.50 -8.06 -7.62
CA ALA A 70 9.66 -8.51 -8.39
C ALA A 70 9.80 -7.82 -9.76
N GLY A 71 8.81 -7.06 -10.21
CA GLY A 71 8.75 -6.54 -11.58
C GLY A 71 8.51 -7.64 -12.63
N ARG A 72 7.90 -8.76 -12.25
CA ARG A 72 7.59 -9.91 -13.11
C ARG A 72 6.08 -10.12 -13.26
N ASN A 73 5.70 -10.99 -14.20
CA ASN A 73 4.33 -11.45 -14.38
C ASN A 73 4.04 -12.65 -13.47
N GLU A 74 2.79 -12.83 -13.04
CA GLU A 74 2.35 -14.00 -12.28
C GLU A 74 2.47 -15.34 -13.02
N ALA A 75 2.54 -15.31 -14.36
CA ALA A 75 2.79 -16.47 -15.22
C ALA A 75 4.28 -16.70 -15.55
N ASP A 76 5.21 -15.90 -15.00
CA ASP A 76 6.64 -16.06 -15.25
C ASP A 76 7.18 -17.34 -14.60
N ALA A 77 7.54 -18.32 -15.42
CA ALA A 77 7.99 -19.64 -14.97
C ALA A 77 9.29 -19.55 -14.13
N GLU A 78 10.23 -18.66 -14.47
CA GLU A 78 11.49 -18.52 -13.72
C GLU A 78 11.22 -17.95 -12.31
N PHE A 79 10.26 -17.03 -12.22
CA PHE A 79 9.82 -16.47 -10.95
C PHE A 79 9.09 -17.51 -10.09
N LEU A 80 8.15 -18.26 -10.69
CA LEU A 80 7.40 -19.31 -10.00
C LEU A 80 8.30 -20.42 -9.45
N GLN A 81 9.34 -20.82 -10.20
CA GLN A 81 10.30 -21.84 -9.75
C GLN A 81 11.16 -21.39 -8.55
N ARG A 82 11.40 -20.08 -8.41
CA ARG A 82 12.18 -19.51 -7.30
C ARG A 82 11.32 -19.15 -6.09
N LEU A 83 10.00 -19.15 -6.24
CA LEU A 83 9.10 -18.69 -5.19
C LEU A 83 8.95 -19.78 -4.12
N PRO A 84 9.08 -19.44 -2.82
CA PRO A 84 8.71 -20.36 -1.75
C PRO A 84 7.22 -20.70 -1.80
N ASP A 85 6.85 -21.80 -1.17
CA ASP A 85 5.46 -22.23 -1.08
C ASP A 85 4.54 -21.11 -0.56
N LEU A 86 3.50 -20.81 -1.33
CA LEU A 86 2.56 -19.73 -1.05
C LEU A 86 1.76 -19.99 0.23
N ALA A 87 1.46 -21.26 0.55
CA ALA A 87 0.76 -21.58 1.79
C ALA A 87 1.60 -21.24 3.02
N THR A 88 2.89 -21.58 2.98
CA THR A 88 3.88 -21.23 4.01
C THR A 88 4.04 -19.71 4.16
N LEU A 89 4.13 -18.98 3.05
CA LEU A 89 4.24 -17.52 3.06
C LEU A 89 2.99 -16.82 3.61
N ARG A 90 1.81 -17.43 3.45
CA ARG A 90 0.53 -16.86 3.90
C ARG A 90 0.44 -16.83 5.42
N GLY A 91 0.86 -17.90 6.09
CA GLY A 91 0.84 -18.02 7.55
C GLY A 91 1.99 -17.28 8.25
N ASN A 92 3.07 -16.96 7.53
CA ASN A 92 4.29 -16.44 8.13
C ASN A 92 4.65 -15.02 7.63
N PRO A 93 4.32 -13.95 8.40
CA PRO A 93 4.67 -12.58 8.03
C PRO A 93 6.19 -12.32 8.08
N ALA A 94 6.96 -13.03 8.89
CA ALA A 94 8.42 -12.90 8.92
C ALA A 94 9.05 -13.47 7.64
N ALA A 95 8.56 -14.61 7.15
CA ALA A 95 9.02 -15.21 5.89
C ALA A 95 8.76 -14.28 4.69
N ARG A 96 7.59 -13.62 4.64
CA ARG A 96 7.32 -12.58 3.64
C ARG A 96 8.29 -11.41 3.73
N ARG A 97 8.65 -10.99 4.96
CA ARG A 97 9.61 -9.90 5.18
C ARG A 97 11.02 -10.26 4.74
N ALA A 98 11.48 -11.47 5.03
CA ALA A 98 12.78 -11.96 4.59
C ALA A 98 12.90 -12.05 3.06
N LEU A 99 11.78 -12.24 2.35
CA LEU A 99 11.75 -12.30 0.88
C LEU A 99 11.88 -10.93 0.19
N TRP A 100 11.51 -9.83 0.86
CA TRP A 100 11.43 -8.49 0.25
C TRP A 100 12.72 -8.00 -0.40
N PRO A 101 13.91 -8.14 0.22
CA PRO A 101 15.17 -7.72 -0.40
C PRO A 101 15.41 -8.43 -1.75
N SER A 102 15.17 -9.74 -1.81
CA SER A 102 15.34 -10.54 -3.02
C SER A 102 14.40 -10.10 -4.15
N LEU A 103 13.13 -9.84 -3.84
CA LEU A 103 12.18 -9.30 -4.84
C LEU A 103 12.62 -7.93 -5.37
N ARG A 104 13.13 -7.05 -4.49
CA ARG A 104 13.63 -5.73 -4.92
C ARG A 104 14.87 -5.82 -5.80
N ALA A 105 15.80 -6.71 -5.48
CA ALA A 105 16.99 -6.95 -6.30
C ALA A 105 16.62 -7.45 -7.71
N LEU A 106 15.63 -8.35 -7.80
CA LEU A 106 15.08 -8.81 -9.09
C LEU A 106 14.51 -7.66 -9.90
N ARG A 107 13.71 -6.79 -9.26
CA ARG A 107 13.10 -5.64 -9.92
C ARG A 107 14.15 -4.66 -10.45
N THR A 108 15.18 -4.34 -9.68
CA THR A 108 16.26 -3.44 -10.12
C THR A 108 17.04 -3.98 -11.32
N ARG A 109 17.16 -5.31 -11.43
CA ARG A 109 17.79 -5.97 -12.57
C ARG A 109 16.93 -5.90 -13.83
N THR A 110 15.61 -5.96 -13.68
CA THR A 110 14.65 -5.87 -14.79
C THR A 110 14.42 -4.42 -15.25
N SER A 111 14.55 -3.44 -14.37
CA SER A 111 14.42 -2.01 -14.71
C SER A 111 15.69 -1.37 -15.30
N ARG A 112 16.75 -2.16 -15.56
CA ARG A 112 18.03 -1.70 -16.11
C ARG A 112 18.18 -2.21 -17.54
#